data_AF-A0A127CL40-F1
#
_entry.id   AF-A0A127CL40-F1
#
_cell.length_a   1.000
_cell.length_b   1.000
_cell.length_c   1.000
_cell.angle_alpha   90.00
_cell.angle_beta   90.00
_cell.angle_gamma   90.00
#
_symmetry.space_group_name_H-M   'P 1'
#
loop_
_entity.id
_entity.type
_entity.pdbx_description
1 polymer ?
#
loop_
_entity_poly.entity_id
_entity_poly.type
_entity_poly.pdbx_seq_one_letter_code
_entity_poly.pdbx_strand_id
1 'polypeptide(L)'
;MKAAFYGLLVTIGAAGPALAHPHVFVDARLEVVADQDGNVAALQNVWRFDEFFSSSVILDYDTNMDNRLTGDELTEIGETVRQSLAEYNYYTQITDNGEDVKLAMPDVIHADMTDGQLLLFFAAKPEKPLPLSGHLTFGVYDPTMYTAIDFRNDTDLVTEGAAFDKCKKNVLRPDADQILSENADSLTAAFFNDPTDMSKLFATKLDITCD
;
A
#
# COMPACT_ATOMS: atom_id res chain seq x y z
N MET A 1 -61.00 21.76 31.28
CA MET A 1 -60.10 21.51 30.13
C MET A 1 -58.68 21.87 30.56
N LYS A 2 -57.79 20.90 30.71
CA LYS A 2 -56.35 21.12 30.92
C LYS A 2 -55.63 20.27 29.89
N ALA A 3 -55.05 20.90 28.88
CA ALA A 3 -54.18 20.22 27.92
C ALA A 3 -52.76 20.22 28.49
N ALA A 4 -52.19 19.04 28.71
CA ALA A 4 -50.79 18.88 29.08
C ALA A 4 -49.95 18.78 27.80
N PHE A 5 -48.99 19.69 27.64
CA PHE A 5 -48.02 19.67 26.56
C PHE A 5 -46.83 18.79 27.02
N TYR A 6 -46.68 17.59 26.46
CA TYR A 6 -45.48 16.79 26.64
C TYR A 6 -44.44 17.27 25.63
N GLY A 7 -43.39 17.93 26.11
CA GLY A 7 -42.22 18.29 25.30
C GLY A 7 -41.41 17.05 24.95
N LEU A 8 -41.20 16.81 23.65
CA LEU A 8 -40.29 15.79 23.14
C LEU A 8 -38.86 16.31 23.30
N LEU A 9 -38.11 15.79 24.28
CA LEU A 9 -36.66 15.99 24.34
C LEU A 9 -36.02 15.18 23.20
N VAL A 10 -35.54 15.87 22.17
CA VAL A 10 -34.64 15.28 21.17
C VAL A 10 -33.25 15.24 21.79
N THR A 11 -32.85 14.08 22.30
CA THR A 11 -31.45 13.81 22.64
C THR A 11 -30.65 13.71 21.35
N ILE A 12 -29.95 14.79 20.99
CA ILE A 12 -28.88 14.75 20.00
C ILE A 12 -27.78 13.88 20.61
N GLY A 13 -27.69 12.63 20.16
CA GLY A 13 -26.62 11.72 20.57
C GLY A 13 -25.28 12.34 20.21
N ALA A 14 -24.34 12.34 21.15
CA ALA A 14 -22.96 12.72 20.88
C ALA A 14 -22.41 11.78 19.81
N ALA A 15 -22.20 12.29 18.60
CA ALA A 15 -21.42 11.60 17.59
C ALA A 15 -19.99 11.50 18.14
N GLY A 16 -19.59 10.30 18.59
CA GLY A 16 -18.19 10.02 18.90
C GLY A 16 -17.34 10.21 17.64
N PRO A 17 -16.02 10.45 17.79
CA PRO A 17 -15.13 10.50 16.64
C PRO A 17 -15.28 9.19 15.85
N ALA A 18 -15.63 9.30 14.58
CA ALA A 18 -15.63 8.17 13.67
C ALA A 18 -14.16 7.75 13.50
N LEU A 19 -13.80 6.57 14.00
CA LEU A 19 -12.53 5.91 13.68
C LEU A 19 -12.64 5.43 12.22
N ALA A 20 -12.37 6.33 11.29
CA ALA A 20 -12.48 6.08 9.86
C ALA A 20 -11.09 6.20 9.22
N HIS A 21 -10.34 5.10 9.22
CA HIS A 21 -9.35 4.68 8.22
C HIS A 21 -8.84 3.28 8.62
N PRO A 22 -8.56 2.38 7.66
CA PRO A 22 -8.42 2.58 6.20
C PRO A 22 -9.74 2.48 5.42
N HIS A 23 -9.79 3.12 4.25
CA HIS A 23 -10.96 3.08 3.34
C HIS A 23 -10.84 1.97 2.29
N VAL A 24 -9.62 1.55 1.99
CA VAL A 24 -9.28 0.48 1.06
C VAL A 24 -8.28 -0.44 1.73
N PHE A 25 -8.47 -1.74 1.62
CA PHE A 25 -7.54 -2.76 2.09
C PHE A 25 -6.95 -3.51 0.92
N VAL A 26 -5.64 -3.73 0.97
CA VAL A 26 -4.89 -4.44 -0.06
C VAL A 26 -4.02 -5.51 0.59
N ASP A 27 -4.26 -6.76 0.22
CA ASP A 27 -3.32 -7.85 0.44
C ASP A 27 -2.24 -7.78 -0.64
N ALA A 28 -1.02 -7.44 -0.25
CA ALA A 28 0.13 -7.31 -1.13
C ALA A 28 1.03 -8.56 -1.09
N ARG A 29 1.68 -8.79 -2.23
CA ARG A 29 2.89 -9.60 -2.37
C ARG A 29 3.91 -8.79 -3.16
N LEU A 30 5.15 -8.77 -2.65
CA LEU A 30 6.27 -8.06 -3.24
C LEU A 30 7.42 -9.04 -3.45
N GLU A 31 7.94 -9.09 -4.67
CA GLU A 31 9.15 -9.83 -5.02
C GLU A 31 10.24 -8.88 -5.52
N VAL A 32 11.35 -8.84 -4.80
CA VAL A 32 12.54 -8.05 -5.14
C VAL A 32 13.46 -8.93 -5.99
N VAL A 33 13.66 -8.53 -7.25
CA VAL A 33 14.44 -9.30 -8.22
C VAL A 33 15.83 -8.71 -8.37
N ALA A 34 16.86 -9.55 -8.33
CA ALA A 34 18.22 -9.18 -8.66
C ALA A 34 18.56 -9.53 -10.12
N ASP A 35 19.37 -8.68 -10.77
CA ASP A 35 20.02 -9.05 -12.02
C ASP A 35 21.31 -9.87 -11.79
N GLN A 36 21.94 -10.27 -12.89
CA GLN A 36 23.18 -11.05 -12.86
C GLN A 36 24.41 -10.21 -12.46
N ASP A 37 24.30 -8.87 -12.54
CA ASP A 37 25.36 -7.93 -12.19
C ASP A 37 25.31 -7.56 -10.69
N GLY A 38 24.32 -8.07 -9.95
CA GLY A 38 24.16 -7.85 -8.51
C GLY A 38 23.41 -6.57 -8.17
N ASN A 39 22.58 -6.04 -9.06
CA ASN A 39 21.70 -4.90 -8.79
C ASN A 39 20.24 -5.35 -8.61
N VAL A 40 19.45 -4.52 -7.95
CA VAL A 40 17.99 -4.62 -7.93
C VAL A 40 17.47 -4.32 -9.33
N ALA A 41 16.93 -5.33 -9.99
CA ALA A 41 16.40 -5.28 -11.35
C ALA A 41 14.95 -4.80 -11.38
N ALA A 42 14.12 -5.29 -10.45
CA ALA A 42 12.70 -5.01 -10.40
C ALA A 42 12.09 -5.27 -9.02
N LEU A 43 10.98 -4.60 -8.76
CA LEU A 43 10.05 -4.83 -7.67
C LEU A 43 8.73 -5.28 -8.27
N GLN A 44 8.50 -6.59 -8.29
CA GLN A 44 7.28 -7.19 -8.81
C GLN A 44 6.20 -7.15 -7.72
N ASN A 45 5.14 -6.42 -7.99
CA ASN A 45 4.01 -6.23 -7.10
C ASN A 45 2.81 -7.04 -7.59
N VAL A 46 2.13 -7.69 -6.63
CA VAL A 46 0.80 -8.28 -6.82
C VAL A 46 -0.08 -7.80 -5.68
N TRP A 47 -1.14 -7.07 -6.01
CA TRP A 47 -2.05 -6.48 -5.04
C TRP A 47 -3.44 -7.03 -5.24
N ARG A 48 -4.09 -7.49 -4.17
CA ARG A 48 -5.48 -7.91 -4.17
C ARG A 48 -6.27 -6.97 -3.26
N PHE A 49 -7.23 -6.27 -3.85
CA PHE A 49 -8.06 -5.31 -3.15
C PHE A 49 -9.24 -6.00 -2.46
N ASP A 50 -9.75 -5.38 -1.39
CA ASP A 50 -10.97 -5.85 -0.74
C ASP A 50 -12.20 -5.80 -1.66
N GLU A 51 -13.21 -6.59 -1.33
CA GLU A 51 -14.44 -6.73 -2.12
C GLU A 51 -15.24 -5.42 -2.24
N PHE A 52 -15.19 -4.56 -1.21
CA PHE A 52 -15.97 -3.33 -1.19
C PHE A 52 -15.41 -2.31 -2.16
N PHE A 53 -14.10 -2.06 -2.11
CA PHE A 53 -13.42 -1.22 -3.10
C PHE A 53 -13.54 -1.81 -4.51
N SER A 54 -13.36 -3.13 -4.65
CA SER A 54 -13.48 -3.80 -5.96
C SER A 54 -14.87 -3.62 -6.58
N SER A 55 -15.92 -3.60 -5.76
CA SER A 55 -17.30 -3.35 -6.22
C SER A 55 -17.50 -1.93 -6.73
N SER A 56 -16.87 -0.91 -6.12
CA SER A 56 -16.96 0.45 -6.65
C SER A 56 -16.24 0.61 -7.98
N VAL A 57 -15.11 -0.08 -8.17
CA VAL A 57 -14.39 -0.07 -9.46
C VAL A 57 -15.25 -0.64 -10.58
N ILE A 58 -16.04 -1.68 -10.33
CA ILE A 58 -17.01 -2.18 -11.32
C ILE A 58 -17.99 -1.08 -11.74
N LEU A 59 -18.55 -0.34 -10.77
CA LEU A 59 -19.52 0.73 -11.07
C LEU A 59 -18.92 1.87 -11.91
N ASP A 60 -17.63 2.14 -11.73
CA ASP A 60 -16.94 3.23 -12.41
C ASP A 60 -16.50 2.86 -13.84
N TYR A 61 -16.15 1.59 -14.07
CA TYR A 61 -15.50 1.14 -15.31
C TYR A 61 -16.30 0.12 -16.16
N ASP A 62 -17.40 -0.44 -15.66
CA ASP A 62 -18.28 -1.32 -16.45
C ASP A 62 -19.13 -0.49 -17.43
N THR A 63 -18.48 -0.09 -18.52
CA THR A 63 -19.09 0.75 -19.56
C THR A 63 -20.20 0.03 -20.31
N ASN A 64 -20.11 -1.30 -20.40
CA ASN A 64 -21.00 -2.13 -21.17
C ASN A 64 -22.19 -2.69 -20.34
N MET A 65 -22.14 -2.52 -19.02
CA MET A 65 -23.17 -2.88 -18.03
C MET A 65 -23.45 -4.38 -17.93
N ASP A 66 -22.47 -5.24 -18.19
CA ASP A 66 -22.60 -6.70 -18.06
C ASP A 66 -22.19 -7.23 -16.67
N ASN A 67 -21.82 -6.32 -15.75
CA ASN A 67 -21.30 -6.54 -14.41
C ASN A 67 -19.96 -7.31 -14.39
N ARG A 68 -19.14 -7.18 -15.43
CA ARG A 68 -17.80 -7.77 -15.51
C ARG A 68 -16.84 -6.76 -16.13
N LEU A 69 -15.68 -6.62 -15.53
CA LEU A 69 -14.60 -5.83 -16.12
C LEU A 69 -13.75 -6.73 -17.00
N THR A 70 -13.67 -6.42 -18.30
CA THR A 70 -12.89 -7.23 -19.25
C THR A 70 -12.17 -6.38 -20.28
N GLY A 71 -11.12 -6.94 -20.89
CA GLY A 71 -10.46 -6.35 -22.06
C GLY A 71 -10.03 -4.89 -21.88
N ASP A 72 -10.67 -4.00 -22.64
CA ASP A 72 -10.34 -2.57 -22.66
C ASP A 72 -10.64 -1.89 -21.30
N GLU A 73 -11.66 -2.33 -20.56
CA GLU A 73 -12.01 -1.76 -19.25
C GLU A 73 -10.89 -2.02 -18.22
N LEU A 74 -10.35 -3.25 -18.20
CA LEU A 74 -9.19 -3.58 -17.37
C LEU A 74 -7.93 -2.82 -17.81
N THR A 75 -7.77 -2.60 -19.11
CA THR A 75 -6.66 -1.82 -19.66
C THR A 75 -6.74 -0.36 -19.21
N GLU A 76 -7.94 0.23 -19.22
CA GLU A 76 -8.19 1.60 -18.75
C GLU A 76 -7.94 1.76 -17.25
N ILE A 77 -8.36 0.79 -16.44
CA ILE A 77 -8.06 0.75 -15.00
C ILE A 77 -6.54 0.74 -14.79
N GLY A 78 -5.83 -0.16 -15.47
CA GLY A 78 -4.39 -0.27 -15.37
C GLY A 78 -3.67 1.05 -15.70
N GLU A 79 -4.05 1.70 -16.80
CA GLU A 79 -3.47 2.99 -17.19
C GLU A 79 -3.82 4.11 -16.22
N THR A 80 -5.06 4.15 -15.72
CA THR A 80 -5.48 5.15 -14.73
C THR A 80 -4.64 5.03 -13.47
N VAL A 81 -4.49 3.82 -12.93
CA VAL A 81 -3.68 3.56 -11.74
C VAL A 81 -2.21 3.89 -11.98
N ARG A 82 -1.68 3.54 -13.16
CA ARG A 82 -0.29 3.84 -13.54
C ARG A 82 0.00 5.34 -13.53
N GLN A 83 -0.96 6.16 -13.95
CA GLN A 83 -0.82 7.61 -13.92
C GLN A 83 -1.03 8.18 -12.51
N SER A 84 -2.07 7.74 -11.80
CA SER A 84 -2.44 8.31 -10.50
C SER A 84 -1.43 7.99 -9.40
N LEU A 85 -0.79 6.82 -9.42
CA LEU A 85 0.17 6.42 -8.39
C LEU A 85 1.60 6.91 -8.65
N ALA A 86 1.84 7.60 -9.76
CA ALA A 86 3.16 8.11 -10.10
C ALA A 86 3.71 9.10 -9.05
N GLU A 87 2.85 9.97 -8.51
CA GLU A 87 3.24 10.93 -7.48
C GLU A 87 3.47 10.30 -6.09
N TYR A 88 3.02 9.05 -5.91
CA TYR A 88 3.14 8.27 -4.68
C TYR A 88 4.17 7.14 -4.79
N ASN A 89 5.04 7.18 -5.81
CA ASN A 89 6.06 6.16 -6.05
C ASN A 89 5.48 4.73 -6.11
N TYR A 90 4.23 4.59 -6.61
CA TYR A 90 3.50 3.32 -6.67
C TYR A 90 3.36 2.64 -5.30
N TYR A 91 3.32 3.45 -4.24
CA TYR A 91 3.37 3.03 -2.83
C TYR A 91 4.52 2.08 -2.50
N THR A 92 5.51 1.99 -3.37
CA THR A 92 6.59 1.01 -3.28
C THR A 92 7.83 1.76 -2.85
N GLN A 93 8.39 1.39 -1.70
CA GLN A 93 9.41 2.16 -1.02
C GLN A 93 10.70 1.36 -0.97
N ILE A 94 11.80 2.00 -1.32
CA ILE A 94 13.15 1.46 -1.17
C ILE A 94 13.97 2.48 -0.38
N THR A 95 14.72 2.02 0.61
CA THR A 95 15.82 2.81 1.17
C THR A 95 17.16 2.12 0.93
N ASP A 96 18.16 2.90 0.55
CA ASP A 96 19.57 2.50 0.43
C ASP A 96 20.38 3.22 1.51
N ASN A 97 20.83 2.47 2.51
CA ASN A 97 21.53 2.97 3.68
C ASN A 97 20.81 4.16 4.36
N GLY A 98 19.48 4.14 4.32
CA GLY A 98 18.61 5.17 4.88
C GLY A 98 18.20 6.30 3.94
N GLU A 99 18.71 6.33 2.71
CA GLU A 99 18.30 7.29 1.68
C GLU A 99 17.21 6.71 0.77
N ASP A 100 16.16 7.47 0.49
CA ASP A 100 15.06 7.02 -0.37
C ASP A 100 15.52 6.86 -1.83
N VAL A 101 15.20 5.71 -2.43
CA VAL A 101 15.48 5.45 -3.84
C VAL A 101 14.23 5.66 -4.68
N LYS A 102 14.36 6.49 -5.72
CA LYS A 102 13.29 6.76 -6.67
C LYS A 102 13.04 5.59 -7.62
N LEU A 103 11.77 5.33 -7.91
CA LEU A 103 11.37 4.36 -8.90
C LEU A 103 11.00 5.05 -10.22
N ALA A 104 11.38 4.42 -11.32
CA ALA A 104 10.85 4.75 -12.62
C ALA A 104 9.38 4.35 -12.70
N MET A 105 8.62 5.10 -13.50
CA MET A 105 7.26 4.75 -13.85
C MET A 105 7.22 3.33 -14.47
N PRO A 106 6.41 2.40 -13.95
CA PRO A 106 6.20 1.09 -14.56
C PRO A 106 5.80 1.24 -16.02
N ASP A 107 6.31 0.31 -16.83
CA ASP A 107 6.00 0.23 -18.26
C ASP A 107 4.49 -0.01 -18.47
N VAL A 108 3.89 -0.82 -17.58
CA VAL A 108 2.46 -1.17 -17.58
C VAL A 108 2.02 -1.57 -16.17
N ILE A 109 0.75 -1.33 -15.85
CA ILE A 109 0.06 -1.96 -14.72
C ILE A 109 -1.08 -2.78 -15.32
N HIS A 110 -1.10 -4.08 -15.02
CA HIS A 110 -2.18 -4.95 -15.43
C HIS A 110 -3.24 -5.01 -14.34
N ALA A 111 -4.51 -4.90 -14.73
CA ALA A 111 -5.65 -5.15 -13.86
C ALA A 111 -6.35 -6.45 -14.26
N ASP A 112 -6.91 -7.13 -13.27
CA ASP A 112 -7.78 -8.29 -13.46
C ASP A 112 -8.85 -8.34 -12.38
N MET A 113 -9.94 -9.07 -12.63
CA MET A 113 -11.00 -9.33 -11.65
C MET A 113 -11.10 -10.84 -11.40
N THR A 114 -10.69 -11.28 -10.22
CA THR A 114 -10.80 -12.70 -9.82
C THR A 114 -11.58 -12.80 -8.52
N ASP A 115 -12.56 -13.70 -8.47
CA ASP A 115 -13.39 -13.96 -7.29
C ASP A 115 -14.06 -12.68 -6.72
N GLY A 116 -14.41 -11.73 -7.60
CA GLY A 116 -15.03 -10.45 -7.20
C GLY A 116 -14.06 -9.41 -6.64
N GLN A 117 -12.75 -9.70 -6.64
CA GLN A 117 -11.71 -8.79 -6.18
C GLN A 117 -10.86 -8.28 -7.35
N LEU A 118 -10.54 -6.99 -7.31
CA LEU A 118 -9.57 -6.37 -8.20
C LEU A 118 -8.17 -6.86 -7.84
N LEU A 119 -7.43 -7.27 -8.86
CA LEU A 119 -6.01 -7.53 -8.78
C LEU A 119 -5.24 -6.56 -9.64
N LEU A 120 -4.11 -6.09 -9.12
CA LEU A 120 -3.13 -5.33 -9.88
C LEU A 120 -1.79 -6.05 -9.89
N PHE A 121 -1.14 -6.06 -11.05
CA PHE A 121 0.16 -6.66 -11.26
C PHE A 121 1.07 -5.69 -12.00
N PHE A 122 2.25 -5.39 -11.46
CA PHE A 122 3.19 -4.49 -12.09
C PHE A 122 4.62 -4.68 -11.58
N ALA A 123 5.59 -4.21 -12.37
CA ALA A 123 6.99 -4.18 -11.97
C ALA A 123 7.48 -2.74 -11.95
N ALA A 124 7.89 -2.26 -10.78
CA ALA A 124 8.61 -1.01 -10.64
C ALA A 124 10.12 -1.26 -10.68
N LYS A 125 10.91 -0.28 -11.12
CA LYS A 125 12.37 -0.39 -11.23
C LYS A 125 13.02 0.84 -10.62
N PRO A 126 14.17 0.73 -9.92
CA PRO A 126 14.95 1.90 -9.55
C PRO A 126 15.28 2.77 -10.78
N GLU A 127 15.18 4.10 -10.66
CA GLU A 127 15.53 5.01 -11.77
C GLU A 127 17.02 4.95 -12.14
N LYS A 128 17.85 4.55 -11.17
CA LYS A 128 19.29 4.41 -11.30
C LYS A 128 19.70 3.00 -10.87
N PRO A 129 20.80 2.45 -11.40
CA PRO A 129 21.33 1.18 -10.92
C PRO A 129 21.48 1.18 -9.39
N LEU A 130 20.92 0.16 -8.75
CA LEU A 130 20.90 -0.01 -7.30
C LEU A 130 21.61 -1.31 -6.94
N PRO A 131 22.90 -1.28 -6.57
CA PRO A 131 23.63 -2.47 -6.17
C PRO A 131 23.05 -3.09 -4.89
N LEU A 132 23.03 -4.42 -4.82
CA LEU A 132 22.75 -5.17 -3.60
C LEU A 132 23.96 -5.12 -2.67
N SER A 133 24.11 -4.01 -1.95
CA SER A 133 25.24 -3.73 -1.07
C SER A 133 24.81 -2.93 0.15
N GLY A 134 25.44 -3.17 1.30
CA GLY A 134 25.13 -2.44 2.53
C GLY A 134 23.74 -2.80 3.06
N HIS A 135 23.00 -1.81 3.54
CA HIS A 135 21.66 -1.99 4.11
C HIS A 135 20.58 -1.46 3.17
N LEU A 136 19.64 -2.32 2.80
CA LEU A 136 18.51 -2.00 1.93
C LEU A 136 17.21 -2.38 2.63
N THR A 137 16.21 -1.51 2.55
CA THR A 137 14.84 -1.89 2.97
C THR A 137 13.86 -1.72 1.83
N PHE A 138 12.89 -2.62 1.76
CA PHE A 138 11.83 -2.64 0.77
C PHE A 138 10.48 -2.75 1.47
N GLY A 139 9.48 -2.01 1.00
CA GLY A 139 8.14 -2.10 1.55
C GLY A 139 7.09 -1.57 0.59
N VAL A 140 5.83 -1.87 0.88
CA VAL A 140 4.70 -1.29 0.17
C VAL A 140 3.76 -0.68 1.19
N TYR A 141 3.57 0.63 1.13
CA TYR A 141 2.68 1.35 2.04
C TYR A 141 2.26 2.71 1.47
N ASP A 142 1.04 3.13 1.83
CA ASP A 142 0.49 4.43 1.45
C ASP A 142 0.86 5.49 2.50
N PRO A 143 1.67 6.51 2.15
CA PRO A 143 2.07 7.57 3.08
C PRO A 143 0.90 8.42 3.58
N THR A 144 -0.24 8.41 2.87
CA THR A 144 -1.45 9.14 3.25
C THR A 144 -2.36 8.34 4.20
N MET A 145 -2.05 7.06 4.42
CA MET A 145 -2.88 6.11 5.19
C MET A 145 -4.30 5.93 4.63
N TYR A 146 -4.54 6.29 3.37
CA TYR A 146 -5.84 6.10 2.73
C TYR A 146 -6.12 4.62 2.48
N THR A 147 -5.11 3.96 1.92
CA THR A 147 -5.07 2.53 1.61
C THR A 147 -4.21 1.81 2.63
N ALA A 148 -4.77 0.84 3.35
CA ALA A 148 -3.95 -0.10 4.11
C ALA A 148 -3.45 -1.19 3.19
N ILE A 149 -2.16 -1.14 2.90
CA ILE A 149 -1.46 -2.18 2.17
C ILE A 149 -0.69 -3.01 3.19
N ASP A 150 -0.98 -4.30 3.29
CA ASP A 150 -0.30 -5.21 4.20
C ASP A 150 0.01 -6.54 3.51
N PHE A 151 0.95 -7.27 4.09
CA PHE A 151 1.34 -8.60 3.64
C PHE A 151 0.67 -9.61 4.54
N ARG A 152 -0.12 -10.52 3.98
CA ARG A 152 -0.82 -11.54 4.76
C ARG A 152 0.13 -12.44 5.54
N ASN A 153 1.29 -12.75 4.97
CA ASN A 153 2.36 -13.51 5.61
C ASN A 153 3.74 -12.94 5.26
N ASP A 154 4.76 -13.23 6.07
CA ASP A 154 6.14 -12.84 5.76
C ASP A 154 6.65 -13.45 4.45
N THR A 155 6.10 -14.59 4.06
CA THR A 155 6.42 -15.26 2.79
C THR A 155 5.91 -14.51 1.55
N ASP A 156 5.12 -13.46 1.73
CA ASP A 156 4.66 -12.60 0.64
C ASP A 156 5.68 -11.47 0.34
N LEU A 157 6.76 -11.36 1.12
CA LEU A 157 7.94 -10.54 0.84
C LEU A 157 9.10 -11.45 0.42
N VAL A 158 9.39 -11.48 -0.88
CA VAL A 158 10.28 -12.47 -1.50
C VAL A 158 11.47 -11.77 -2.15
N THR A 159 12.59 -12.46 -2.20
CA THR A 159 13.77 -12.09 -3.01
C THR A 159 14.01 -13.15 -4.07
N GLU A 160 14.28 -12.74 -5.31
CA GLU A 160 14.55 -13.63 -6.43
C GLU A 160 15.92 -13.29 -7.05
N GLY A 161 16.72 -14.31 -7.37
CA GLY A 161 18.03 -14.16 -8.01
C GLY A 161 19.24 -14.45 -7.10
N ALA A 162 20.27 -15.07 -7.68
CA ALA A 162 21.43 -15.60 -6.94
C ALA A 162 22.30 -14.54 -6.23
N ALA A 163 22.20 -13.27 -6.62
CA ALA A 163 22.92 -12.19 -5.94
C ALA A 163 22.51 -12.06 -4.46
N PHE A 164 21.27 -12.44 -4.12
CA PHE A 164 20.78 -12.42 -2.75
C PHE A 164 21.34 -13.52 -1.85
N ASP A 165 22.06 -14.52 -2.38
CA ASP A 165 22.66 -15.60 -1.59
C ASP A 165 23.73 -15.09 -0.61
N LYS A 166 24.27 -13.90 -0.89
CA LYS A 166 25.25 -13.21 -0.03
C LYS A 166 24.60 -12.27 0.98
N CYS A 167 23.28 -12.13 0.96
CA CYS A 167 22.58 -11.17 1.79
C CYS A 167 21.83 -11.86 2.94
N LYS A 168 21.84 -11.21 4.10
CA LYS A 168 20.93 -11.54 5.21
C LYS A 168 19.61 -10.84 4.97
N LYS A 169 18.52 -11.54 5.26
CA LYS A 169 17.15 -11.08 5.00
C LYS A 169 16.33 -11.25 6.27
N ASN A 170 15.49 -10.26 6.57
CA ASN A 170 14.54 -10.33 7.65
C ASN A 170 13.26 -9.58 7.26
N VAL A 171 12.09 -10.10 7.63
CA VAL A 171 10.85 -9.35 7.52
C VAL A 171 10.61 -8.66 8.86
N LEU A 172 10.54 -7.33 8.84
CA LEU A 172 10.22 -6.51 9.99
C LEU A 172 8.72 -6.21 9.95
N ARG A 173 7.99 -6.72 10.94
CA ARG A 173 6.60 -6.34 11.23
C ARG A 173 6.55 -5.51 12.50
N PRO A 174 6.35 -4.19 12.37
CA PRO A 174 6.26 -3.35 13.54
C PRO A 174 4.97 -3.64 14.33
N ASP A 175 5.07 -3.67 15.66
CA ASP A 175 3.92 -3.82 16.54
C ASP A 175 3.20 -2.47 16.67
N ALA A 176 1.95 -2.41 16.21
CA ALA A 176 1.20 -1.17 16.16
C ALA A 176 0.93 -0.59 17.56
N ASP A 177 0.61 -1.44 18.54
CA ASP A 177 0.33 -0.99 19.91
C ASP A 177 1.59 -0.42 20.57
N GLN A 178 2.73 -1.05 20.33
CA GLN A 178 4.02 -0.54 20.77
C GLN A 178 4.31 0.82 20.14
N ILE A 179 4.18 0.96 18.81
CA ILE A 179 4.43 2.23 18.12
C ILE A 179 3.53 3.33 18.67
N LEU A 180 2.24 3.05 18.84
CA LEU A 180 1.28 4.00 19.40
C LEU A 180 1.69 4.44 20.80
N SER A 181 2.14 3.49 21.65
CA SER A 181 2.55 3.78 23.02
C SER A 181 3.82 4.63 23.09
N GLU A 182 4.78 4.40 22.20
CA GLU A 182 6.08 5.07 22.19
C GLU A 182 6.04 6.42 21.46
N ASN A 183 5.08 6.60 20.53
CA ASN A 183 4.97 7.76 19.66
C ASN A 183 3.67 8.55 19.87
N ALA A 184 2.95 8.35 20.98
CA ALA A 184 1.64 8.97 21.21
C ALA A 184 1.63 10.49 21.02
N ASP A 185 2.62 11.19 21.59
CA ASP A 185 2.71 12.65 21.51
C ASP A 185 3.06 13.14 20.10
N SER A 186 3.98 12.45 19.40
CA SER A 186 4.39 12.81 18.04
C SER A 186 3.28 12.53 17.02
N LEU A 187 2.57 11.40 17.16
CA LEU A 187 1.41 11.06 16.33
C LEU A 187 0.25 12.03 16.55
N THR A 188 0.01 12.44 17.81
CA THR A 188 -1.00 13.46 18.12
C THR A 188 -0.63 14.81 17.50
N ALA A 189 0.63 15.23 17.62
CA ALA A 189 1.11 16.47 17.01
C ALA A 189 1.03 16.44 15.47
N ALA A 190 1.35 15.30 14.86
CA ALA A 190 1.25 15.06 13.43
C ALA A 190 -0.21 15.18 12.95
N PHE A 191 -1.17 14.61 13.69
CA PHE A 191 -2.60 14.74 13.38
C PHE A 191 -3.08 16.20 13.27
N PHE A 192 -2.58 17.09 14.13
CA PHE A 192 -3.06 18.48 14.19
C PHE A 192 -2.32 19.47 13.29
N ASN A 193 -1.09 19.18 12.87
CA ASN A 193 -0.25 20.15 12.16
C ASN A 193 0.05 19.73 10.73
N ASP A 194 0.58 18.52 10.56
CA ASP A 194 0.91 17.91 9.28
C ASP A 194 1.26 16.44 9.58
N PRO A 195 0.49 15.45 9.10
CA PRO A 195 0.92 14.07 9.16
C PRO A 195 2.14 13.95 8.25
N THR A 196 3.33 14.15 8.81
CA THR A 196 4.56 13.61 8.23
C THR A 196 4.31 12.13 7.87
N ASP A 197 5.04 11.55 6.91
CA ASP A 197 4.92 10.12 6.59
C ASP A 197 5.26 9.24 7.82
N MET A 198 4.29 9.08 8.71
CA MET A 198 4.31 8.27 9.91
C MET A 198 3.88 6.84 9.58
N SER A 199 3.26 6.63 8.42
CA SER A 199 2.85 5.32 7.92
C SER A 199 4.05 4.36 7.85
N LYS A 200 5.24 4.89 7.53
CA LYS A 200 6.50 4.14 7.50
C LYS A 200 6.88 3.47 8.83
N LEU A 201 6.34 3.95 9.96
CA LEU A 201 6.58 3.35 11.28
C LEU A 201 5.82 2.02 11.40
N PHE A 202 4.62 1.96 10.84
CA PHE A 202 3.73 0.80 10.90
C PHE A 202 3.94 -0.18 9.75
N ALA A 203 4.59 0.25 8.67
CA ALA A 203 4.77 -0.56 7.48
C ALA A 203 5.63 -1.81 7.73
N THR A 204 5.11 -2.96 7.31
CA THR A 204 5.88 -4.20 7.17
C THR A 204 6.94 -4.03 6.07
N LYS A 205 8.19 -4.41 6.36
CA LYS A 205 9.32 -4.22 5.44
C LYS A 205 10.18 -5.48 5.32
N LEU A 206 10.73 -5.69 4.14
CA LEU A 206 11.85 -6.59 3.91
C LEU A 206 13.15 -5.82 4.16
N ASP A 207 13.88 -6.24 5.19
CA ASP A 207 15.16 -5.70 5.60
C ASP A 207 16.29 -6.61 5.10
N ILE A 208 17.23 -6.04 4.35
CA ILE A 208 18.31 -6.78 3.71
C ILE A 208 19.64 -6.14 4.06
N THR A 209 20.62 -6.96 4.44
CA THR A 209 22.03 -6.55 4.53
C THR A 209 22.89 -7.43 3.64
N CYS A 210 23.62 -6.81 2.71
CA CYS A 210 24.53 -7.48 1.77
C CYS A 210 25.97 -7.02 2.03
N ASP A 211 26.91 -7.98 1.98
CA ASP A 211 28.36 -7.74 2.17
C ASP A 211 29.07 -7.28 0.88
#